data_AF-A0A397J742-F1
#
_entry.id   AF-A0A397J742-F1
#
_cell.length_a   1.000
_cell.length_b   1.000
_cell.length_c   1.000
_cell.angle_alpha   90.00
_cell.angle_beta   90.00
_cell.angle_gamma   90.00
#
_symmetry.space_group_name_H-M   'P 1'
#
loop_
_entity.id
_entity.type
_entity.pdbx_description
1 polymer ?
#
loop_
_entity_poly.entity_id
_entity_poly.type
_entity_poly.pdbx_seq_one_letter_code
_entity_poly.pdbx_strand_id
1 'polypeptide(L)'
;MVNAIPYQLHKRAIDFGPCPDPPIPLLTVSLSSDTIEPGKTVTITISGKLAEEVPAVPESTLVQVAFTYADGTIIPNSFFSKDLCTRIKCPISAGTTFSIVENVPVPAELPLFKIMVGINDTEEFKFLGCASTGNLS
;
A
#
# COMPACT_ATOMS: atom_id res chain seq x y z
N MET A 1 -19.98 9.87 41.96
CA MET A 1 -20.68 9.76 40.66
C MET A 1 -19.71 10.25 39.59
N VAL A 2 -18.92 9.34 39.03
CA VAL A 2 -17.94 9.64 37.97
C VAL A 2 -18.69 9.45 36.65
N ASN A 3 -19.04 10.56 36.01
CA ASN A 3 -19.66 10.53 34.69
C ASN A 3 -18.54 10.41 33.66
N ALA A 4 -18.17 9.18 33.30
CA ALA A 4 -17.31 8.94 32.16
C ALA A 4 -18.12 9.22 30.90
N ILE A 5 -17.85 10.36 30.26
CA ILE A 5 -18.32 10.64 28.90
C ILE A 5 -17.80 9.48 28.04
N PRO A 6 -18.66 8.72 27.33
CA PRO A 6 -18.16 7.69 26.44
C PRO A 6 -17.37 8.41 25.35
N TYR A 7 -16.04 8.34 25.44
CA TYR A 7 -15.17 8.72 24.35
C TYR A 7 -15.57 7.79 23.21
N GLN A 8 -16.40 8.28 22.30
CA GLN A 8 -16.63 7.66 21.01
C GLN A 8 -15.25 7.67 20.35
N LEU A 9 -14.48 6.60 20.57
CA LEU A 9 -13.29 6.29 19.81
C LEU A 9 -13.77 6.19 18.37
N HIS A 10 -13.77 7.30 17.64
CA HIS A 10 -13.86 7.28 16.19
C HIS A 10 -12.65 6.46 15.75
N LYS A 11 -12.90 5.18 15.46
CA LYS A 11 -11.95 4.30 14.81
C LYS A 11 -11.52 5.04 13.55
N ARG A 12 -10.32 5.60 13.55
CA ARG A 12 -9.80 6.35 12.41
C ARG A 12 -9.50 5.30 11.35
N ALA A 13 -10.39 5.16 10.37
CA ALA A 13 -10.07 4.41 9.17
C ALA A 13 -8.81 5.02 8.56
N ILE A 14 -7.86 4.17 8.16
CA ILE A 14 -6.66 4.63 7.49
C ILE A 14 -7.01 4.87 6.02
N ASP A 15 -7.09 6.14 5.66
CA ASP A 15 -7.43 6.54 4.30
C ASP A 15 -6.17 6.61 3.41
N PHE A 16 -6.33 6.14 2.18
CA PHE A 16 -5.31 6.18 1.15
C PHE A 16 -5.69 7.20 0.08
N GLY A 17 -4.77 8.13 -0.19
CA GLY A 17 -4.89 9.15 -1.21
C GLY A 17 -3.89 8.98 -2.35
N PRO A 18 -3.90 9.90 -3.33
CA PRO A 18 -2.98 9.88 -4.45
C PRO A 18 -1.54 10.09 -4.01
N CYS A 19 -0.60 9.51 -4.76
CA CYS A 19 0.83 9.79 -4.61
C CYS A 19 1.19 11.13 -5.28
N PRO A 20 2.23 11.84 -4.78
CA PRO A 20 2.45 13.24 -5.10
C PRO A 20 2.74 13.57 -6.57
N ASP A 21 3.37 12.69 -7.38
CA ASP A 21 3.70 12.98 -8.80
C ASP A 21 4.12 11.73 -9.60
N PRO A 22 3.95 11.69 -10.95
CA PRO A 22 3.02 12.45 -11.81
C PRO A 22 1.65 11.71 -11.84
N PRO A 23 0.70 11.86 -12.81
CA PRO A 23 -0.65 11.27 -12.68
C PRO A 23 -0.60 9.74 -12.79
N ILE A 24 -0.35 9.11 -11.65
CA ILE A 24 -0.33 7.67 -11.48
C ILE A 24 -1.75 7.25 -11.09
N PRO A 25 -2.33 6.22 -11.73
CA PRO A 25 -3.61 5.67 -11.33
C PRO A 25 -3.69 5.41 -9.81
N LEU A 26 -4.69 5.99 -9.16
CA LEU A 26 -4.94 5.78 -7.74
C LEU A 26 -5.34 4.32 -7.49
N LEU A 27 -4.59 3.65 -6.61
CA LEU A 27 -4.96 2.32 -6.13
C LEU A 27 -6.02 2.44 -5.03
N THR A 28 -6.97 1.52 -5.04
CA THR A 28 -7.87 1.28 -3.91
C THR A 28 -7.18 0.31 -2.95
N VAL A 29 -6.89 0.79 -1.75
CA VAL A 29 -6.20 0.02 -0.70
C VAL A 29 -7.11 -0.08 0.52
N SER A 30 -7.26 -1.28 1.06
CA SER A 30 -7.96 -1.51 2.33
C SER A 30 -7.15 -2.41 3.25
N LEU A 31 -7.15 -2.10 4.53
CA LEU A 31 -6.45 -2.86 5.56
C LEU A 31 -7.44 -3.76 6.31
N SER A 32 -6.96 -4.90 6.78
CA SER A 32 -7.72 -5.80 7.68
C SER A 32 -7.99 -5.19 9.06
N SER A 33 -7.23 -4.16 9.44
CA SER A 33 -7.34 -3.43 10.69
C SER A 33 -7.23 -1.93 10.44
N ASP A 34 -7.96 -1.15 11.23
CA ASP A 34 -7.92 0.32 11.21
C ASP A 34 -6.69 0.86 11.97
N THR A 35 -5.90 -0.02 12.59
CA THR A 35 -4.68 0.31 13.33
C THR A 35 -3.51 -0.55 12.84
N ILE A 36 -2.34 0.07 12.72
CA ILE A 36 -1.08 -0.61 12.41
C ILE A 36 -0.36 -0.92 13.72
N GLU A 37 -0.13 -2.20 13.99
CA GLU A 37 0.60 -2.64 15.18
C GLU A 37 2.07 -2.94 14.83
N PRO A 38 3.04 -2.24 15.45
CA PRO A 38 4.46 -2.51 15.22
C PRO A 38 4.84 -3.96 15.50
N GLY A 39 5.68 -4.54 14.64
CA GLY A 39 6.16 -5.92 14.76
C GLY A 39 5.12 -7.01 14.46
N LYS A 40 3.92 -6.64 13.99
CA LYS A 40 2.88 -7.57 13.53
C LYS A 40 2.85 -7.67 12.01
N THR A 41 1.93 -8.48 11.49
CA THR A 41 1.60 -8.52 10.07
C THR A 41 0.28 -7.85 9.84
N VAL A 42 0.20 -6.97 8.84
CA VAL A 42 -1.05 -6.37 8.38
C VAL A 42 -1.45 -6.99 7.04
N THR A 43 -2.70 -7.43 6.93
CA THR A 43 -3.25 -7.85 5.64
C THR A 43 -3.75 -6.62 4.89
N ILE A 44 -3.26 -6.43 3.67
CA ILE A 44 -3.56 -5.32 2.78
C ILE A 44 -4.21 -5.88 1.51
N THR A 45 -5.40 -5.39 1.17
CA THR A 45 -6.02 -5.64 -0.14
C THR A 45 -5.69 -4.47 -1.04
N ILE A 46 -5.14 -4.76 -2.21
CA ILE A 46 -4.71 -3.76 -3.20
C ILE A 46 -5.48 -4.05 -4.48
N SER A 47 -6.15 -3.03 -5.01
CA SER A 47 -6.93 -3.15 -6.24
C SER A 47 -6.89 -1.86 -7.03
N GLY A 48 -7.20 -1.94 -8.31
CA GLY A 48 -7.20 -0.77 -9.18
C GLY A 48 -7.27 -1.14 -10.65
N LYS A 49 -7.21 -0.10 -11.49
CA LYS A 49 -7.06 -0.22 -12.93
C LYS A 49 -5.76 0.46 -13.32
N LEU A 50 -4.87 -0.27 -13.99
CA LEU A 50 -3.62 0.27 -14.49
C LEU A 50 -3.86 0.88 -15.88
N ALA A 51 -3.14 1.96 -16.20
CA ALA A 51 -3.23 2.60 -17.51
C ALA A 51 -2.52 1.79 -18.61
N GLU A 52 -1.62 0.90 -18.20
CA GLU A 52 -0.77 0.10 -19.07
C GLU A 52 -0.99 -1.40 -18.83
N GLU A 53 -0.59 -2.21 -19.79
CA GLU A 53 -0.66 -3.66 -19.66
C GLU A 53 0.45 -4.17 -18.74
N VAL A 54 0.11 -5.13 -17.88
CA VAL A 54 1.10 -5.92 -17.14
C VAL A 54 1.44 -7.15 -17.97
N PRO A 55 2.69 -7.28 -18.46
CA PRO A 55 3.08 -8.42 -19.28
C PRO A 55 3.18 -9.71 -18.46
N ALA A 56 3.10 -10.86 -19.13
CA ALA A 56 3.33 -12.17 -18.51
C ALA A 56 4.83 -12.50 -18.39
N VAL A 57 5.63 -11.52 -17.95
CA VAL A 57 7.08 -11.64 -17.78
C VAL A 57 7.37 -11.66 -16.27
N PRO A 58 8.01 -12.72 -15.74
CA PRO A 58 8.36 -12.78 -14.33
C PRO A 58 9.17 -11.56 -13.89
N GLU A 59 8.87 -11.05 -12.71
CA GLU A 59 9.57 -9.91 -12.07
C GLU A 59 9.55 -8.58 -12.86
N SER A 60 8.84 -8.50 -13.99
CA SER A 60 8.66 -7.25 -14.77
C SER A 60 7.76 -6.23 -14.06
N THR A 61 6.84 -6.71 -13.21
CA THR A 61 5.93 -5.86 -12.45
C THR A 61 5.89 -6.28 -10.99
N LEU A 62 6.19 -5.35 -10.09
CA LEU A 62 6.25 -5.59 -8.65
C LEU A 62 5.12 -4.88 -7.92
N VAL A 63 4.48 -5.59 -6.99
CA VAL A 63 3.71 -4.97 -5.91
C VAL A 63 4.65 -4.63 -4.77
N GLN A 64 4.63 -3.37 -4.33
CA GLN A 64 5.49 -2.86 -3.28
C GLN A 64 4.68 -2.15 -2.20
N VAL A 65 5.07 -2.36 -0.95
CA VAL A 65 4.54 -1.64 0.21
C VAL A 65 5.70 -1.15 1.05
N ALA A 66 5.73 0.13 1.35
CA ALA A 66 6.77 0.75 2.16
C ALA A 66 6.15 1.50 3.34
N PHE A 67 6.76 1.39 4.52
CA PHE A 67 6.53 2.36 5.58
C PHE A 67 7.60 3.45 5.48
N THR A 68 7.17 4.70 5.50
CA THR A 68 8.08 5.85 5.35
C THR A 68 7.94 6.79 6.53
N TYR A 69 9.00 7.53 6.84
CA TYR A 69 8.90 8.70 7.71
C TYR A 69 8.06 9.79 7.03
N ALA A 70 7.69 10.83 7.80
CA ALA A 70 6.88 11.94 7.27
C ALA A 70 7.53 12.66 6.05
N ASP A 71 8.86 12.63 5.95
CA ASP A 71 9.64 13.20 4.85
C ASP A 71 9.71 12.31 3.59
N GLY A 72 9.13 11.10 3.64
CA GLY A 72 9.13 10.13 2.53
C GLY A 72 10.30 9.13 2.55
N THR A 73 11.25 9.26 3.48
CA THR A 73 12.36 8.31 3.63
C THR A 73 11.82 6.95 4.08
N ILE A 74 12.23 5.86 3.42
CA ILE A 74 11.81 4.49 3.80
C ILE A 74 12.38 4.14 5.18
N ILE A 75 11.51 3.67 6.07
CA ILE A 75 11.93 3.15 7.38
C ILE A 75 12.73 1.86 7.17
N PRO A 76 13.88 1.65 7.83
CA PRO A 76 14.66 0.42 7.66
C PRO A 76 13.85 -0.85 7.90
N ASN A 77 14.08 -1.88 7.10
CA ASN A 77 13.40 -3.18 7.17
C ASN A 77 11.86 -3.11 7.04
N SER A 78 11.34 -2.05 6.41
CA SER A 78 9.89 -1.83 6.25
C SER A 78 9.43 -1.86 4.79
N PHE A 79 10.27 -2.40 3.91
CA PHE A 79 10.00 -2.52 2.49
C PHE A 79 9.59 -3.94 2.14
N PHE A 80 8.38 -4.08 1.60
CA PHE A 80 7.83 -5.31 1.07
C PHE A 80 7.77 -5.21 -0.45
N SER A 81 8.25 -6.25 -1.15
CA SER A 81 8.23 -6.31 -2.61
C SER A 81 7.99 -7.75 -3.05
N LYS A 82 7.05 -7.94 -3.99
CA LYS A 82 6.75 -9.23 -4.62
C LYS A 82 6.43 -9.04 -6.10
N ASP A 83 6.70 -10.05 -6.90
CA ASP A 83 6.23 -10.12 -8.27
C ASP A 83 4.70 -10.21 -8.32
N LEU A 84 4.05 -9.24 -8.96
CA LEU A 84 2.60 -9.16 -9.11
C LEU A 84 2.04 -10.40 -9.79
N CYS A 85 2.73 -10.96 -10.78
CA CYS A 85 2.27 -12.12 -11.56
C CYS A 85 2.34 -13.44 -10.78
N THR A 86 2.99 -13.46 -9.61
CA THR A 86 2.90 -14.59 -8.66
C THR A 86 1.65 -14.53 -7.78
N ARG A 87 0.95 -13.38 -7.78
CA ARG A 87 -0.21 -13.08 -6.93
C ARG A 87 -1.52 -13.13 -7.68
N ILE A 88 -1.49 -12.79 -8.97
CA ILE A 88 -2.63 -12.80 -9.88
C ILE A 88 -2.22 -13.32 -11.25
N LYS A 89 -3.20 -13.80 -12.02
CA LYS A 89 -2.97 -14.26 -13.39
C LYS A 89 -2.57 -13.08 -14.30
N CYS A 90 -1.41 -13.19 -14.92
CA CYS A 90 -0.94 -12.31 -15.99
C CYS A 90 -1.14 -12.96 -17.38
N PRO A 91 -1.18 -12.17 -18.47
CA PRO A 91 -1.09 -10.71 -18.51
C PRO A 91 -2.36 -10.03 -17.98
N ILE A 92 -2.24 -8.78 -17.53
CA ILE A 92 -3.37 -7.94 -17.12
C ILE A 92 -3.50 -6.82 -18.15
N SER A 93 -4.56 -6.83 -18.96
CA SER A 93 -4.77 -5.79 -19.97
C SER A 93 -5.03 -4.42 -19.32
N ALA A 94 -4.53 -3.36 -19.95
CA ALA A 94 -4.78 -1.98 -19.54
C ALA A 94 -6.28 -1.70 -19.30
N GLY A 95 -6.59 -0.95 -18.25
CA GLY A 95 -7.96 -0.61 -17.85
C GLY A 95 -8.75 -1.74 -17.18
N THR A 96 -8.19 -2.95 -17.07
CA THR A 96 -8.81 -4.07 -16.36
C THR A 96 -8.62 -3.92 -14.85
N THR A 97 -9.68 -4.17 -14.08
CA THR A 97 -9.59 -4.17 -12.62
C THR A 97 -8.82 -5.41 -12.15
N PHE A 98 -7.76 -5.20 -11.36
CA PHE A 98 -7.09 -6.26 -10.61
C PHE A 98 -7.39 -6.15 -9.11
N SER A 99 -7.22 -7.25 -8.39
CA SER A 99 -7.29 -7.28 -6.93
C SER A 99 -6.37 -8.37 -6.39
N ILE A 100 -5.53 -8.02 -5.41
CA ILE A 100 -4.62 -8.92 -4.72
C ILE A 100 -4.68 -8.67 -3.21
N VAL A 101 -4.25 -9.66 -2.44
CA VAL A 101 -4.16 -9.58 -0.98
C VAL A 101 -2.73 -9.93 -0.56
N GLU A 102 -2.11 -9.03 0.20
CA GLU A 102 -0.76 -9.19 0.73
C GLU A 102 -0.74 -9.20 2.25
N ASN A 103 0.15 -10.00 2.81
CA ASN A 103 0.44 -10.03 4.23
C ASN A 103 1.79 -9.35 4.46
N VAL A 104 1.74 -8.10 4.90
CA VAL A 104 2.92 -7.22 4.98
C VAL A 104 3.44 -7.20 6.42
N PRO A 105 4.71 -7.54 6.66
CA PRO A 105 5.32 -7.38 7.97
C PRO A 105 5.49 -5.89 8.28
N VAL A 106 5.06 -5.50 9.46
CA VAL A 106 5.14 -4.14 9.99
C VAL A 106 6.45 -4.04 10.80
N PRO A 107 7.30 -3.02 10.59
CA PRO A 107 8.54 -2.88 11.35
C PRO A 107 8.25 -2.75 12.86
N ALA A 108 9.19 -3.20 13.69
CA ALA A 108 9.05 -3.15 15.15
C ALA A 108 9.09 -1.72 15.70
N GLU A 109 9.74 -0.81 14.97
CA GLU A 109 9.82 0.61 15.29
C GLU A 109 9.06 1.39 14.23
N LEU A 110 8.07 2.14 14.68
CA LEU A 110 7.10 2.79 13.82
C LEU A 110 6.72 4.14 14.47
N PRO A 111 7.54 5.19 14.26
CA PRO A 111 7.29 6.53 14.79
C PRO A 111 6.19 7.21 13.95
N LEU A 112 6.22 8.53 13.79
CA LEU A 112 5.34 9.19 12.83
C LEU A 112 5.67 8.72 11.40
N PHE A 113 4.71 8.08 10.74
CA PHE A 113 4.95 7.33 9.51
C PHE A 113 3.86 7.55 8.45
N LYS A 114 4.11 7.07 7.23
CA LYS A 114 3.12 6.90 6.17
C LYS A 114 3.23 5.49 5.61
N ILE A 115 2.17 5.02 4.97
CA ILE A 115 2.19 3.79 4.18
C ILE A 115 2.12 4.20 2.70
N MET A 116 3.03 3.67 1.90
CA MET A 116 3.04 3.83 0.45
C MET A 116 2.85 2.47 -0.20
N VAL A 117 1.90 2.38 -1.12
CA VAL A 117 1.60 1.18 -1.90
C VAL A 117 1.79 1.51 -3.37
N GLY A 118 2.55 0.67 -4.09
CA GLY A 118 2.85 0.89 -5.49
C GLY A 118 2.81 -0.40 -6.30
N ILE A 119 2.34 -0.28 -7.54
CA ILE A 119 2.62 -1.24 -8.61
C ILE A 119 3.69 -0.60 -9.49
N ASN A 120 4.82 -1.27 -9.65
CA ASN A 120 5.99 -0.74 -10.35
C ASN A 120 6.33 -1.59 -11.55
N ASP A 121 6.62 -0.94 -12.66
CA ASP A 121 7.30 -1.53 -13.80
C ASP A 121 8.81 -1.50 -13.54
N THR A 122 9.47 -2.65 -13.63
CA THR A 122 10.91 -2.78 -13.33
C THR A 122 11.82 -2.48 -14.53
N GLU A 123 11.28 -2.49 -15.75
CA GLU A 123 12.04 -2.17 -16.96
C GLU A 123 12.15 -0.66 -17.15
N GLU A 124 11.03 0.05 -16.99
CA GLU A 124 10.94 1.50 -17.12
C GLU A 124 11.16 2.26 -15.81
N PHE A 125 11.29 1.54 -14.68
CA PHE A 125 11.47 2.11 -13.33
C PHE A 125 10.40 3.16 -12.98
N LYS A 126 9.12 2.85 -13.28
CA LYS A 126 7.98 3.75 -13.07
C LYS A 126 6.84 3.11 -12.29
N PHE A 127 6.01 3.93 -11.65
CA PHE A 127 4.77 3.47 -11.03
C PHE A 127 3.65 3.34 -12.08
N LEU A 128 3.05 2.16 -12.17
CA LEU A 128 1.83 1.89 -12.94
C LEU A 128 0.56 2.22 -12.13
N GLY A 129 0.67 2.22 -10.81
CA GLY A 129 -0.40 2.56 -9.87
C GLY A 129 0.18 2.87 -8.50
N CYS A 130 -0.41 3.81 -7.76
CA CYS A 130 0.09 4.20 -6.45
C CYS A 130 -1.03 4.68 -5.52
N ALA A 131 -0.85 4.48 -4.21
CA ALA A 131 -1.63 5.10 -3.16
C ALA A 131 -0.78 5.32 -1.91
N SER A 132 -1.02 6.40 -1.17
CA SER A 132 -0.31 6.66 0.09
C SER A 132 -1.21 7.29 1.16
N THR A 133 -0.86 7.06 2.42
CA THR A 133 -1.58 7.65 3.55
C THR A 133 -1.05 9.05 3.88
N GLY A 134 -1.85 9.82 4.63
CA GLY A 134 -1.31 10.91 5.44
C GLY A 134 -0.38 10.41 6.55
N ASN A 135 0.11 11.33 7.38
CA ASN A 135 0.90 10.95 8.57
C ASN A 135 0.02 10.16 9.56
N LEU A 136 0.53 9.02 9.99
CA LEU A 136 0.00 8.11 10.99
C LEU A 136 0.92 8.11 12.21
N SER A 137 0.34 7.86 13.39
CA SER A 137 1.01 7.88 14.70
C SER A 137 0.55 6.73 15.58
#